data_AF-A0A2M8SCG9-F1
#
_entry.id   AF-A0A2M8SCG9-F1
#
_cell.length_a   1.000
_cell.length_b   1.000
_cell.length_c   1.000
_cell.angle_alpha   90.00
_cell.angle_beta   90.00
_cell.angle_gamma   90.00
#
_symmetry.space_group_name_H-M   'P 1'
#
loop_
_entity.id
_entity.type
_entity.pdbx_description
1 polymer ?
#
loop_
_entity_poly.entity_id
_entity_poly.type
_entity_poly.pdbx_seq_one_letter_code
_entity_poly.pdbx_strand_id
1 'polypeptide(L)'
;MQGNAMTADLPTQYPGRSFHAETDAERRKRGQARKVREFFQSLFSHAAINFIGLFFLIPFLWMLITAFKSSEDVFHTPPRWLPYDNVRVEVNGEQLPLYNVQTEAGVRQLAALKIVEGVGTFVDPADPGQEMEYEIQQGATK
;
A
#
# COMPACT_ATOMS: atom_id res chain seq x y z
N MET A 1 -56.40 62.05 76.14
CA MET A 1 -55.73 62.78 75.04
C MET A 1 -54.42 62.07 74.73
N GLN A 2 -54.20 61.79 73.45
CA GLN A 2 -53.10 61.00 72.90
C GLN A 2 -51.76 61.73 73.05
N GLY A 3 -50.71 60.97 73.35
CA GLY A 3 -49.31 61.36 73.17
C GLY A 3 -48.57 60.15 72.64
N ASN A 4 -48.58 59.98 71.32
CA ASN A 4 -47.99 58.85 70.62
C ASN A 4 -46.45 59.00 70.64
N ALA A 5 -45.76 58.22 71.48
CA ALA A 5 -44.31 58.08 71.40
C ALA A 5 -43.99 57.21 70.17
N MET A 6 -43.46 57.81 69.11
CA MET A 6 -42.86 57.09 67.99
C MET A 6 -41.59 56.41 68.48
N THR A 7 -41.71 55.18 68.97
CA THR A 7 -40.57 54.27 69.10
C THR A 7 -40.22 53.77 67.71
N ALA A 8 -39.12 54.27 67.16
CA ALA A 8 -38.54 53.75 65.94
C ALA A 8 -37.95 52.36 66.23
N ASP A 9 -38.77 51.32 66.09
CA ASP A 9 -38.28 49.95 66.05
C ASP A 9 -37.52 49.75 64.74
N LEU A 10 -36.20 49.88 64.81
CA LEU A 10 -35.29 49.43 63.75
C LEU A 10 -35.46 47.91 63.62
N PRO A 11 -35.90 47.36 62.47
CA PRO A 11 -35.90 45.93 62.26
C PRO A 11 -34.44 45.46 62.16
N THR A 12 -33.85 45.08 63.30
CA THR A 12 -32.57 44.37 63.38
C THR A 12 -32.79 42.91 63.04
N GLN A 13 -33.27 42.65 61.82
CA GLN A 13 -33.25 41.31 61.28
C GLN A 13 -33.13 41.38 59.76
N TYR A 14 -31.91 41.68 59.31
CA TYR A 14 -31.51 41.22 58.00
C TYR A 14 -31.53 39.69 58.05
N PRO A 15 -32.35 39.00 57.24
CA PRO A 15 -32.20 37.56 57.10
C PRO A 15 -30.78 37.36 56.59
N GLY A 16 -29.94 36.74 57.41
CA GLY A 16 -28.64 36.28 56.99
C GLY A 16 -28.89 35.43 55.76
N ARG A 17 -28.54 35.97 54.58
CA ARG A 17 -28.44 35.21 53.35
C ARG A 17 -27.47 34.11 53.71
N SER A 18 -27.98 32.91 54.00
CA SER A 18 -27.16 31.72 54.04
C SER A 18 -26.63 31.60 52.61
N PHE A 19 -25.48 32.25 52.38
CA PHE A 19 -24.52 31.80 51.41
C PHE A 19 -24.18 30.40 51.90
N HIS A 20 -25.01 29.43 51.56
CA HIS A 20 -24.52 28.11 51.25
C HIS A 20 -23.47 28.40 50.20
N ALA A 21 -22.23 28.51 50.65
CA ALA A 21 -21.07 28.42 49.82
C ALA A 21 -21.23 27.05 49.16
N GLU A 22 -21.96 27.03 48.05
CA GLU A 22 -21.88 25.99 47.06
C GLU A 22 -20.40 25.94 46.75
N THR A 23 -19.72 25.03 47.46
CA THR A 23 -18.27 25.08 47.62
C THR A 23 -17.65 25.32 46.26
N ASP A 24 -16.73 26.27 46.14
CA ASP A 24 -16.18 26.65 44.82
C ASP A 24 -15.66 25.42 44.04
N ALA A 25 -15.32 24.35 44.76
CA ALA A 25 -15.04 23.01 44.25
C ALA A 25 -16.21 22.38 43.44
N GLU A 26 -17.44 22.40 43.93
CA GLU A 26 -18.64 21.86 43.26
C GLU A 26 -18.96 22.64 41.97
N ARG A 27 -18.89 23.97 42.00
CA ARG A 27 -19.05 24.83 40.81
C ARG A 27 -17.95 24.59 39.77
N ARG A 28 -16.70 24.44 40.21
CA ARG A 28 -15.56 24.12 39.33
C ARG A 28 -15.73 22.74 38.68
N LYS A 29 -16.17 21.71 39.42
CA LYS A 29 -16.39 20.36 38.88
C LYS A 29 -17.45 20.34 37.76
N ARG A 30 -18.56 21.04 37.94
CA ARG A 30 -19.65 21.13 36.92
C ARG A 30 -19.21 21.89 35.66
N GLY A 31 -18.45 22.97 35.83
CA GLY A 31 -17.91 23.75 34.70
C GLY A 31 -16.78 23.02 33.96
N GLN A 32 -15.95 22.28 34.68
CA GLN A 32 -14.81 21.55 34.12
C GLN A 32 -15.26 20.30 33.37
N ALA A 33 -16.26 19.56 33.86
CA ALA A 33 -16.83 18.42 33.16
C ALA A 33 -17.45 18.80 31.80
N ARG A 34 -18.06 20.00 31.71
CA ARG A 34 -18.55 20.55 30.43
C ARG A 34 -17.41 20.89 29.47
N LYS A 35 -16.36 21.57 29.95
CA LYS A 35 -15.18 21.91 29.14
C LYS A 35 -14.44 20.67 28.63
N VAL A 36 -14.30 19.63 29.46
CA VAL A 36 -13.66 18.37 29.03
C VAL A 36 -14.48 17.67 27.95
N ARG A 37 -15.82 17.66 28.06
CA ARG A 37 -16.69 17.08 27.03
C ARG A 37 -16.62 17.85 25.72
N GLU A 38 -16.62 19.18 25.77
CA GLU A 38 -16.47 20.04 24.59
C GLU A 38 -15.11 19.86 23.92
N PHE A 39 -14.05 19.73 24.71
CA PHE A 39 -12.69 19.48 24.21
C PHE A 39 -12.57 18.07 23.58
N PHE A 40 -13.15 17.04 24.21
CA PHE A 40 -13.20 15.71 23.62
C PHE A 40 -14.05 15.66 22.36
N GLN A 41 -15.16 16.41 22.31
CA GLN A 41 -16.02 16.46 21.13
C GLN A 41 -15.35 17.18 19.95
N SER A 42 -14.60 18.26 20.21
CA SER A 42 -13.82 18.92 19.17
C SER A 42 -12.70 18.01 18.67
N LEU A 43 -11.95 17.38 19.57
CA LEU A 43 -10.89 16.43 19.21
C LEU A 43 -11.43 15.23 18.43
N PHE A 44 -12.59 14.69 18.83
CA PHE A 44 -13.21 13.56 18.13
C PHE A 44 -13.61 13.92 16.70
N SER A 45 -14.18 15.11 16.47
CA SER A 45 -14.52 15.57 15.12
C SER A 45 -13.29 15.71 14.22
N HIS A 46 -12.20 16.28 14.76
CA HIS A 46 -10.93 16.42 14.02
C HIS A 46 -10.25 15.06 13.79
N ALA A 47 -10.31 14.15 14.76
CA ALA A 47 -9.79 12.80 14.63
C ALA A 47 -10.57 11.98 13.61
N ALA A 48 -11.90 12.09 13.59
CA ALA A 48 -12.76 11.41 12.64
C ALA A 48 -12.47 11.85 11.20
N ILE A 49 -12.37 13.16 10.94
CA ILE A 49 -12.08 13.64 9.57
C ILE A 49 -10.65 13.29 9.12
N ASN A 50 -9.66 13.33 10.02
CA ASN A 50 -8.30 12.88 9.72
C ASN A 50 -8.26 11.37 9.44
N PHE A 51 -8.95 10.56 10.25
CA PHE A 51 -9.01 9.11 10.08
C PHE A 51 -9.67 8.72 8.76
N ILE A 52 -10.79 9.34 8.41
CA ILE A 52 -11.47 9.13 7.14
C ILE A 52 -10.56 9.54 5.98
N GLY A 53 -9.92 10.71 6.06
CA GLY A 53 -8.95 11.16 5.05
C GLY A 53 -7.78 10.18 4.86
N LEU A 54 -7.24 9.66 5.96
CA LEU A 54 -6.15 8.69 5.93
C LEU A 54 -6.61 7.34 5.36
N PHE A 55 -7.83 6.92 5.65
CA PHE A 55 -8.44 5.71 5.09
C PHE A 55 -8.55 5.79 3.56
N PHE A 56 -8.97 6.93 3.02
CA PHE A 56 -8.98 7.16 1.57
C PHE A 56 -7.57 7.26 0.96
N LEU A 57 -6.55 7.53 1.76
CA LEU A 57 -5.15 7.56 1.34
C LEU A 57 -4.54 6.16 1.19
N ILE A 58 -5.10 5.15 1.87
CA ILE A 58 -4.65 3.75 1.79
C ILE A 58 -4.61 3.22 0.36
N PRO A 59 -5.68 3.29 -0.47
CA PRO A 59 -5.62 2.78 -1.84
C PRO A 59 -4.61 3.54 -2.71
N PHE A 60 -4.40 4.84 -2.48
CA PHE A 60 -3.37 5.61 -3.18
C PHE A 60 -1.96 5.14 -2.81
N LEU A 61 -1.71 4.94 -1.52
CA LEU A 61 -0.42 4.44 -1.03
C LEU A 61 -0.16 3.01 -1.51
N TRP A 62 -1.20 2.18 -1.54
CA TRP A 62 -1.17 0.85 -2.14
C TRP A 62 -0.74 0.93 -3.61
N MET A 63 -1.39 1.80 -4.41
CA MET A 63 -1.01 1.98 -5.81
C MET A 63 0.43 2.47 -5.97
N LEU A 64 0.88 3.42 -5.14
CA LEU A 64 2.24 3.93 -5.17
C LEU A 64 3.28 2.84 -4.89
N ILE A 65 3.02 1.98 -3.89
CA ILE A 65 3.85 0.81 -3.57
C ILE A 65 3.84 -0.19 -4.73
N THR A 66 2.67 -0.47 -5.33
CA THR A 66 2.57 -1.39 -6.47
C THR A 66 3.18 -0.84 -7.75
N ALA A 67 3.24 0.49 -7.93
CA ALA A 67 3.88 1.12 -9.09
C ALA A 67 5.42 1.07 -8.98
N PHE A 68 5.95 1.11 -7.76
CA PHE A 68 7.37 0.83 -7.51
C PHE A 68 7.72 -0.66 -7.59
N LYS A 69 6.72 -1.55 -7.60
CA LYS A 69 6.91 -2.95 -7.98
C LYS A 69 7.15 -2.98 -9.49
N SER A 70 8.40 -2.74 -9.84
CA SER A 70 8.98 -2.79 -11.18
C SER A 70 8.40 -3.97 -11.97
N SER A 71 7.79 -3.64 -13.11
CA SER A 71 7.38 -4.55 -14.17
C SER A 71 8.59 -5.16 -14.89
N GLU A 72 9.54 -5.71 -14.14
CA GLU A 72 10.77 -6.30 -14.71
C GLU A 72 10.49 -7.56 -15.53
N ASP A 73 9.24 -8.06 -15.54
CA ASP A 73 8.85 -9.18 -16.41
C ASP A 73 7.36 -9.19 -16.84
N VAL A 74 6.73 -7.99 -16.97
CA VAL A 74 5.29 -7.86 -17.32
C VAL A 74 5.08 -7.17 -18.67
N PHE A 75 6.01 -7.34 -19.60
CA PHE A 75 5.68 -7.38 -21.02
C PHE A 75 5.81 -8.86 -21.35
N HIS A 76 4.75 -9.68 -21.27
CA HIS A 76 3.87 -9.92 -22.40
C HIS A 76 2.54 -10.54 -21.96
N THR A 77 1.43 -10.06 -22.52
CA THR A 77 0.16 -10.80 -22.60
C THR A 77 -0.33 -10.66 -24.04
N PRO A 78 -0.51 -11.76 -24.80
CA PRO A 78 -0.64 -13.14 -24.35
C PRO A 78 0.67 -13.74 -23.79
N PRO A 79 0.60 -14.59 -22.75
CA PRO A 79 1.76 -15.30 -22.22
C PRO A 79 2.35 -16.17 -23.32
N ARG A 80 3.63 -15.94 -23.65
CA ARG A 80 4.35 -16.74 -24.64
C ARG A 80 4.96 -17.94 -23.93
N TRP A 81 4.77 -19.15 -24.45
CA TRP A 81 5.32 -20.41 -23.89
C TRP A 81 6.84 -20.58 -24.08
N LEU A 82 7.50 -19.62 -24.76
CA LEU A 82 8.94 -19.63 -24.98
C LEU A 82 9.55 -18.38 -24.31
N PRO A 83 10.02 -18.49 -23.06
CA PRO A 83 10.98 -17.55 -22.50
C PRO A 83 12.37 -17.99 -22.95
N TYR A 84 13.07 -17.14 -23.67
CA TYR A 84 14.51 -17.23 -23.70
C TYR A 84 15.02 -15.84 -23.42
N ASP A 85 15.68 -15.67 -22.29
CA ASP A 85 16.74 -14.69 -22.23
C ASP A 85 17.52 -14.84 -23.52
N ASN A 86 17.54 -13.79 -24.34
CA ASN A 86 18.20 -13.78 -25.63
C ASN A 86 19.71 -13.76 -25.37
N VAL A 87 20.25 -14.81 -24.78
CA VAL A 87 21.69 -15.06 -24.76
C VAL A 87 22.02 -15.29 -26.22
N ARG A 88 22.55 -14.24 -26.85
CA ARG A 88 23.00 -14.27 -28.24
C ARG A 88 24.49 -14.55 -28.23
N VAL A 89 24.90 -15.34 -29.20
CA VAL A 89 26.31 -15.62 -29.46
C VAL A 89 26.61 -15.26 -30.89
N GLU A 90 27.78 -14.68 -31.12
CA GLU A 90 28.25 -14.37 -32.46
C GLU A 90 28.77 -15.65 -33.12
N VAL A 91 28.15 -16.03 -34.22
CA VAL A 91 28.54 -17.18 -35.05
C VAL A 91 28.70 -16.66 -36.48
N ASN A 92 29.89 -16.78 -37.05
CA ASN A 92 30.21 -16.27 -38.40
C ASN A 92 29.88 -14.77 -38.60
N GLY A 93 29.96 -13.95 -37.54
CA GLY A 93 29.61 -12.51 -37.59
C GLY A 93 28.11 -12.22 -37.46
N GLU A 94 27.28 -13.24 -37.27
CA GLU A 94 25.84 -13.12 -37.05
C GLU A 94 25.48 -13.42 -35.59
N GLN A 95 24.61 -12.59 -34.99
CA GLN A 95 24.19 -12.77 -33.59
C GLN A 95 22.99 -13.71 -33.51
N LEU A 96 23.25 -14.97 -33.19
CA LEU A 96 22.25 -16.02 -33.15
C LEU A 96 21.78 -16.31 -31.71
N PRO A 97 20.48 -16.58 -31.50
CA PRO A 97 19.94 -16.97 -30.20
C PRO A 97 20.44 -18.36 -29.78
N LEU A 98 20.84 -18.48 -28.51
CA LEU A 98 21.40 -19.70 -27.93
C LEU A 98 20.32 -20.52 -27.21
N TYR A 99 20.18 -21.79 -27.56
CA TYR A 99 19.17 -22.71 -27.04
C TYR A 99 19.80 -23.93 -26.38
N ASN A 100 19.14 -24.48 -25.35
CA ASN A 100 19.46 -25.79 -24.82
C ASN A 100 18.66 -26.84 -25.58
N VAL A 101 19.33 -27.58 -26.47
CA VAL A 101 18.74 -28.60 -27.32
C VAL A 101 19.02 -29.97 -26.72
N GLN A 102 17.97 -30.79 -26.55
CA GLN A 102 18.10 -32.18 -26.13
C GLN A 102 18.56 -33.01 -27.32
N THR A 103 19.81 -33.45 -27.29
CA THR A 103 20.38 -34.38 -28.29
C THR A 103 20.40 -35.80 -27.72
N GLU A 104 20.66 -36.81 -28.57
CA GLU A 104 20.81 -38.22 -28.14
C GLU A 104 21.91 -38.41 -27.08
N ALA A 105 22.93 -37.54 -27.10
CA ALA A 105 24.04 -37.57 -26.15
C ALA A 105 23.79 -36.76 -24.86
N GLY A 106 22.67 -36.04 -24.77
CA GLY A 106 22.34 -35.15 -23.66
C GLY A 106 21.96 -33.73 -24.10
N VAL A 107 21.66 -32.87 -23.12
CA VAL A 107 21.34 -31.46 -23.36
C VAL A 107 22.62 -30.71 -23.76
N ARG A 108 22.61 -30.06 -24.92
CA ARG A 108 23.72 -29.23 -25.43
C ARG A 108 23.23 -27.83 -25.75
N GLN A 109 24.12 -26.86 -25.59
CA GLN A 109 23.84 -25.47 -25.90
C GLN A 109 24.22 -25.16 -27.35
N LEU A 110 23.26 -24.81 -28.19
CA LEU A 110 23.44 -24.61 -29.64
C LEU A 110 22.76 -23.32 -30.11
N ALA A 111 23.36 -22.63 -31.06
CA ALA A 111 22.80 -21.41 -31.64
C ALA A 111 21.79 -21.77 -32.73
N ALA A 112 20.59 -21.17 -32.73
CA ALA A 112 19.58 -21.44 -33.76
C ALA A 112 19.74 -20.51 -34.96
N LEU A 113 19.94 -21.08 -36.14
CA LEU A 113 19.96 -20.39 -37.42
C LEU A 113 18.54 -20.11 -37.93
N LYS A 114 17.65 -21.11 -37.81
CA LYS A 114 16.28 -21.02 -38.32
C LYS A 114 15.35 -21.98 -37.60
N ILE A 115 14.10 -21.58 -37.36
CA ILE A 115 13.06 -22.46 -36.82
C ILE A 115 11.88 -22.44 -37.80
N VAL A 116 11.51 -23.60 -38.34
CA VAL A 116 10.41 -23.77 -39.30
C VAL A 116 9.55 -24.94 -38.83
N GLU A 117 8.25 -24.71 -38.68
CA GLU A 117 7.27 -25.79 -38.45
C GLU A 117 7.60 -26.73 -37.27
N GLY A 118 8.26 -26.22 -36.24
CA GLY A 118 8.65 -27.01 -35.06
C GLY A 118 9.99 -27.72 -35.19
N VAL A 119 10.70 -27.54 -36.29
CA VAL A 119 12.07 -28.04 -36.48
C VAL A 119 13.05 -26.86 -36.47
N GLY A 120 14.11 -26.96 -35.68
CA GLY A 120 15.16 -25.95 -35.58
C GLY A 120 16.45 -26.42 -36.23
N THR A 121 17.06 -25.55 -37.03
CA THR A 121 18.44 -25.69 -37.51
C THR A 121 19.36 -25.01 -36.53
N PHE A 122 20.29 -25.78 -35.95
CA PHE A 122 21.18 -25.35 -34.90
C PHE A 122 22.64 -25.52 -35.31
N VAL A 123 23.53 -24.73 -34.71
CA VAL A 123 24.97 -24.77 -34.95
C VAL A 123 25.72 -24.66 -33.61
N ASP A 124 26.84 -25.37 -33.48
CA ASP A 124 27.72 -25.23 -32.32
C ASP A 124 28.54 -23.94 -32.45
N PRO A 125 28.46 -22.99 -31.50
CA PRO A 125 29.25 -21.76 -31.58
C PRO A 125 30.78 -22.00 -31.60
N ALA A 126 31.24 -23.14 -31.07
CA ALA A 126 32.65 -23.51 -31.07
C ALA A 126 33.10 -24.19 -32.38
N ASP A 127 32.17 -24.74 -33.16
CA ASP A 127 32.41 -25.33 -34.48
C ASP A 127 31.25 -24.99 -35.44
N PRO A 128 31.30 -23.80 -36.07
CA PRO A 128 30.17 -23.28 -36.83
C PRO A 128 30.01 -23.92 -38.21
N GLY A 129 30.87 -24.88 -38.57
CA GLY A 129 30.81 -25.57 -39.85
C GLY A 129 29.78 -26.71 -39.90
N GLN A 130 29.16 -27.06 -38.78
CA GLN A 130 28.24 -28.19 -38.68
C GLN A 130 26.84 -27.72 -38.25
N GLU A 131 25.93 -27.73 -39.21
CA GLU A 131 24.51 -27.51 -38.98
C GLU A 131 23.83 -28.83 -38.59
N MET A 132 23.03 -28.79 -37.54
CA MET A 132 22.30 -29.94 -37.01
C MET A 132 20.83 -29.58 -36.88
N GLU A 133 19.97 -30.45 -37.40
CA GLU A 133 18.54 -30.26 -37.37
C GLU A 133 17.93 -31.06 -36.21
N TYR A 134 17.20 -30.37 -35.35
CA TYR A 134 16.51 -30.98 -34.22
C TYR A 134 15.04 -30.58 -34.22
N GLU A 135 14.17 -31.58 -34.10
CA GLU A 135 12.76 -31.33 -33.82
C GLU A 135 12.65 -30.70 -32.42
N ILE A 136 12.09 -29.50 -32.37
CA ILE A 136 11.80 -28.81 -31.13
C ILE A 136 10.58 -29.50 -30.53
N GLN A 137 10.85 -30.55 -29.74
CA GLN A 137 9.82 -31.16 -28.93
C GLN A 137 9.30 -30.09 -27.99
N GLN A 138 8.10 -29.59 -28.27
CA GLN A 138 7.36 -28.75 -27.33
C GLN A 138 7.28 -29.57 -26.06
N GLY A 139 7.94 -29.10 -25.00
CA GLY A 139 7.96 -29.80 -23.72
C GLY A 139 6.54 -30.02 -23.25
N ALA A 140 6.01 -31.21 -23.52
CA ALA A 140 4.76 -31.71 -22.97
C ALA A 140 5.00 -31.91 -21.49
N THR A 141 4.89 -30.82 -20.74
CA THR A 141 4.92 -30.86 -19.30
C THR A 141 3.53 -31.30 -18.88
N LYS A 142 3.44 -32.56 -18.48
CA LYS A 142 2.24 -33.18 -17.89
C LYS A 142 1.78 -32.44 -16.64
#